data_AF-A0A3D4I4B3-F1
#
_entry.id   AF-A0A3D4I4B3-F1
#
_cell.length_a   1.000
_cell.length_b   1.000
_cell.length_c   1.000
_cell.angle_alpha   90.00
_cell.angle_beta   90.00
_cell.angle_gamma   90.00
#
_symmetry.space_group_name_H-M   'P 1'
#
loop_
_entity.id
_entity.type
_entity.pdbx_description
1 polymer ?
#
loop_
_entity_poly.entity_id
_entity_poly.type
_entity_poly.pdbx_seq_one_letter_code
_entity_poly.pdbx_strand_id
1 'polypeptide(L)' 'CPCRIIAVTGSDGKTTTTTVISKILESAGKKVHVGGNIGTPLLPAIGGMHPDDAVVAELSSFQL' A
#
# COMPACT_ATOMS: atom_id res chain seq x y z
N CYS A 1 -1.29 11.96 2.79
CA CYS A 1 -0.57 10.83 3.40
C CYS A 1 0.89 11.27 3.55
N PRO A 2 1.50 11.19 4.74
CA PRO A 2 2.80 11.79 5.03
C PRO A 2 4.00 10.93 4.61
N CYS A 3 3.78 9.68 4.18
CA CYS A 3 4.82 8.70 3.89
C CYS A 3 4.86 8.31 2.41
N ARG A 4 5.86 7.50 2.02
CA ARG A 4 6.04 7.09 0.62
C ARG A 4 4.93 6.14 0.17
N ILE A 5 4.27 6.48 -0.94
CA ILE A 5 3.18 5.67 -1.52
C ILE A 5 3.70 4.91 -2.75
N ILE A 6 3.39 3.63 -2.83
CA ILE A 6 3.60 2.75 -3.98
C ILE A 6 2.23 2.26 -4.43
N ALA A 7 1.78 2.68 -5.61
CA ALA A 7 0.50 2.28 -6.16
C ALA A 7 0.66 1.15 -7.20
N VAL A 8 -0.18 0.13 -7.11
CA VAL A 8 -0.20 -1.02 -8.03
C VAL A 8 -1.56 -1.06 -8.71
N THR A 9 -1.56 -0.97 -10.04
CA THR A 9 -2.77 -1.11 -10.86
C THR A 9 -2.52 -2.03 -12.05
N GLY A 10 -3.57 -2.36 -12.79
CA GLY A 10 -3.53 -3.30 -13.92
C GLY A 10 -4.77 -4.20 -13.96
N SER A 11 -4.94 -4.95 -15.05
CA SER A 11 -6.05 -5.90 -15.17
C SER A 11 -5.88 -7.07 -14.17
N ASP A 12 -4.70 -7.67 -14.14
CA ASP A 12 -4.40 -8.88 -13.35
C ASP A 12 -3.12 -8.72 -12.53
N GLY A 13 -2.94 -9.60 -11.53
CA GLY A 13 -1.71 -9.68 -10.74
C GLY A 13 -1.49 -8.55 -9.71
N LYS A 14 -2.43 -7.60 -9.61
CA LYS A 14 -2.36 -6.48 -8.64
C LYS A 14 -2.17 -6.95 -7.21
N THR A 15 -3.01 -7.87 -6.74
CA THR A 15 -2.99 -8.36 -5.35
C THR A 15 -1.70 -9.07 -5.00
N THR A 16 -1.22 -9.93 -5.91
CA THR A 16 0.07 -10.62 -5.74
C THR A 16 1.22 -9.63 -5.71
N THR A 17 1.24 -8.66 -6.64
CA THR A 17 2.29 -7.65 -6.73
C THR A 17 2.32 -6.74 -5.50
N THR A 18 1.16 -6.23 -5.07
CA THR A 18 0.99 -5.46 -3.83
C THR A 18 1.50 -6.23 -2.62
N THR A 19 1.17 -7.51 -2.53
CA THR A 19 1.60 -8.39 -1.43
C THR A 19 3.13 -8.59 -1.43
N VAL A 20 3.72 -8.87 -2.59
CA VAL A 20 5.18 -9.08 -2.73
C VAL A 20 5.94 -7.81 -2.36
N ILE A 21 5.49 -6.64 -2.83
CA ILE A 21 6.11 -5.35 -2.48
C ILE A 21 6.04 -5.11 -0.96
N SER A 22 4.87 -5.35 -0.33
CA SER A 22 4.73 -5.20 1.12
C SER A 22 5.73 -6.07 1.88
N LYS A 23 5.81 -7.36 1.53
CA LYS A 23 6.72 -8.30 2.20
C LYS A 23 8.19 -7.95 2.03
N ILE A 24 8.59 -7.42 0.86
CA ILE A 24 9.96 -6.96 0.63
C ILE A 24 10.28 -5.77 1.54
N LEU A 25 9.38 -4.79 1.64
CA LEU A 25 9.57 -3.61 2.48
C LEU A 25 9.56 -3.95 3.98
N GLU A 26 8.65 -4.82 4.41
CA GLU A 26 8.62 -5.36 5.77
C GLU A 26 9.93 -6.09 6.11
N SER A 27 10.43 -6.93 5.20
CA SER A 27 11.71 -7.63 5.36
C SER A 27 12.91 -6.67 5.40
N ALA A 28 12.78 -5.48 4.80
CA ALA A 28 13.76 -4.40 4.89
C ALA A 28 13.60 -3.53 6.15
N GLY A 29 12.75 -3.93 7.10
CA GLY A 29 12.53 -3.23 8.37
C GLY A 29 11.63 -2.00 8.28
N LYS A 30 10.87 -1.83 7.18
CA LYS A 30 9.90 -0.74 7.05
C LYS A 30 8.57 -1.12 7.67
N LYS A 31 7.93 -0.16 8.33
CA LYS A 31 6.51 -0.26 8.70
C LYS A 31 5.68 0.01 7.45
N VAL A 32 4.89 -0.98 7.02
CA VAL A 32 4.13 -0.93 5.77
C VAL A 32 2.64 -0.94 6.05
N HIS A 33 1.91 -0.06 5.35
CA HIS A 33 0.46 0.03 5.36
C HIS A 33 -0.06 -0.44 4.00
N VAL A 34 -0.80 -1.55 3.97
CA VAL A 34 -1.41 -2.08 2.74
C VAL A 34 -2.87 -1.66 2.68
N GLY A 35 -3.30 -1.12 1.55
CA GLY A 35 -4.68 -0.70 1.38
C GLY A 35 -5.09 -0.43 -0.07
N GLY A 36 -6.19 0.27 -0.25
CA GLY A 36 -6.79 0.55 -1.57
C GLY A 36 -7.95 -0.39 -1.87
N ASN A 37 -7.92 -1.06 -3.02
CA ASN A 37 -8.91 -2.06 -3.44
C ASN A 37 -8.88 -3.36 -2.61
N ILE A 38 -7.79 -3.59 -1.86
CA ILE A 38 -7.60 -4.72 -0.94
C ILE A 38 -7.10 -4.22 0.42
N GLY A 39 -7.19 -5.07 1.44
CA GLY A 39 -6.65 -4.77 2.78
C GLY A 39 -7.53 -3.81 3.57
N THR A 40 -6.91 -2.93 4.36
CA THR A 40 -7.63 -1.98 5.21
C THR A 40 -7.79 -0.63 4.49
N PRO A 41 -8.95 0.05 4.62
CA PRO A 41 -9.09 1.42 4.14
C PRO A 41 -7.99 2.32 4.71
N LEU A 42 -7.28 3.05 3.84
CA LEU A 42 -6.12 3.87 4.25
C LEU A 42 -6.54 5.15 4.99
N LEU A 43 -7.74 5.67 4.72
CA LEU A 43 -8.23 6.93 5.28
C LEU A 43 -8.31 6.90 6.82
N PRO A 44 -8.93 5.90 7.48
CA PRO A 44 -8.92 5.79 8.94
C PRO A 44 -7.52 5.66 9.56
N ALA A 45 -6.57 5.05 8.85
CA ALA A 45 -5.22 4.82 9.35
C ALA A 45 -4.29 6.04 9.21
N ILE A 46 -4.69 7.08 8.48
CA ILE A 46 -3.81 8.18 8.07
C ILE A 46 -3.19 8.95 9.25
N GLY A 47 -3.90 9.05 10.37
CA GLY A 47 -3.43 9.75 11.57
C GLY A 47 -2.30 9.04 12.32
N GLY A 48 -2.09 7.74 12.07
CA GLY A 48 -1.02 6.94 12.68
C GLY A 48 0.17 6.67 11.76
N MET A 49 0.19 7.28 10.57
CA MET A 49 1.27 7.12 9.59
C MET A 49 2.38 8.13 9.83
N HIS A 50 3.63 7.65 9.86
CA HIS A 50 4.82 8.49 10.00
C HIS A 50 5.58 8.60 8.67
N PRO A 51 6.35 9.68 8.43
CA PRO A 51 7.10 9.87 7.17
C PRO A 51 8.02 8.70 6.78
N ASP A 52 8.55 7.97 7.76
CA ASP A 52 9.46 6.83 7.55
C ASP A 52 8.75 5.51 7.20
N ASP A 53 7.42 5.47 7.30
CA ASP A 53 6.58 4.35 6.91
C ASP A 53 6.50 4.24 5.36
N ALA A 54 5.85 3.19 4.88
CA ALA A 54 5.47 3.05 3.47
C ALA A 54 4.01 2.65 3.33
N VAL A 55 3.36 3.10 2.26
CA VAL A 55 2.03 2.63 1.85
C VAL A 55 2.18 1.85 0.55
N VAL A 56 1.59 0.66 0.49
CA VAL A 56 1.42 -0.09 -0.75
C VAL A 56 -0.07 -0.19 -1.05
N ALA A 57 -0.52 0.53 -2.08
CA ALA A 57 -1.92 0.66 -2.42
C ALA A 57 -2.24 -0.11 -3.70
N GLU A 58 -3.15 -1.08 -3.62
CA GLU A 58 -3.76 -1.64 -4.82
C GLU A 58 -4.85 -0.68 -5.32
N LEU A 59 -4.82 -0.29 -6.60
CA LEU A 59 -5.83 0.57 -7.19
C LEU A 59 -6.51 -0.12 -8.38
N SER A 60 -7.83 -0.17 -8.36
CA SER A 60 -8.64 -0.50 -9.54
C SER A 60 -8.73 0.69 -10.48
N SER A 61 -9.12 0.45 -11.73
CA SER A 61 -9.31 1.51 -12.74
C SER A 61 -10.37 2.55 -12.34
N PHE A 62 -11.34 2.20 -11.48
CA PHE A 62 -12.38 3.10 -10.99
C PHE A 62 -11.91 4.02 -9.86
N GLN A 63 -10.76 3.74 -9.25
CA GLN A 63 -10.21 4.49 -8.11
C GLN A 63 -9.08 5.45 -8.51
N LEU A 64 -8.63 5.39 -9.76
CA LEU A 64 -7.76 6.39 -10.39
C LEU A 64 -8.59 7.59 -10.85
#